data_AF-A0AAN8WDT3-F1
#
_entry.id   AF-A0AAN8WDT3-F1
#
_cell.length_a   1.000
_cell.length_b   1.000
_cell.length_c   1.000
_cell.angle_alpha   90.00
_cell.angle_beta   90.00
_cell.angle_gamma   90.00
#
_symmetry.space_group_name_H-M   'P 1'
#
loop_
_entity.id
_entity.type
_entity.pdbx_description
1 polymer ?
#
loop_
_entity_poly.entity_id
_entity_poly.type
_entity_poly.pdbx_seq_one_letter_code
_entity_poly.pdbx_strand_id
1 'polypeptide(L)'
;TVENSNTGQDEYLESSEILQSPDTLQSCESSSKGNEILKRIPTPGRQRDRGPKSWEFLMRLLADRRYNNGLIRWEDRDNYTFRILQPHVVAAMWGKRGDKLITYENFSRGLRYHYKTGALTLVSNRKLLYKCGPQAMEFYQRLVNANPNH
;
A
#
# COMPACT_ATOMS: atom_id res chain seq x y z
N THR A 1 45.41 49.44 10.62
CA THR A 1 46.10 48.97 9.41
C THR A 1 46.11 47.45 9.44
N VAL A 2 45.27 46.70 8.73
CA VAL A 2 44.21 47.01 7.74
C VAL A 2 43.10 45.98 8.06
N GLU A 3 41.86 46.37 8.36
CA GLU A 3 40.72 46.49 7.43
C GLU A 3 40.58 45.40 6.35
N ASN A 4 39.33 44.92 6.20
CA ASN A 4 38.64 44.29 5.07
C ASN A 4 37.58 43.35 5.67
N SER A 5 36.27 43.64 5.73
CA SER A 5 35.36 44.39 4.85
C SER A 5 34.96 43.63 3.57
N ASN A 6 33.92 42.79 3.69
CA ASN A 6 32.76 42.67 2.79
C ASN A 6 31.76 41.68 3.44
N THR A 7 30.47 41.96 3.66
CA THR A 7 29.42 42.64 2.87
C THR A 7 28.83 41.73 1.78
N GLY A 8 27.50 41.59 1.78
CA GLY A 8 26.70 40.64 0.98
C GLY A 8 25.98 39.65 1.92
N GLN A 9 24.68 39.75 2.25
CA GLN A 9 23.49 39.94 1.39
C GLN A 9 23.38 38.83 0.34
N ASP A 10 22.29 38.08 0.19
CA ASP A 10 21.00 38.02 0.92
C ASP A 10 20.71 36.52 1.27
N GLU A 11 19.62 36.07 1.90
CA GLU A 11 18.24 36.58 2.01
C GLU A 11 17.59 36.04 3.30
N TYR A 12 16.83 36.87 4.03
CA TYR A 12 16.00 36.45 5.19
C TYR A 12 14.98 37.53 5.55
N LEU A 13 13.71 37.16 5.78
CA LEU A 13 12.45 37.93 5.65
C LEU A 13 11.87 37.69 4.23
N GLU A 14 10.60 37.30 4.03
CA GLU A 14 9.38 37.57 4.77
C GLU A 14 8.35 36.47 4.41
N SER A 15 7.60 35.86 5.34
CA SER A 15 6.18 36.20 5.52
C SER A 15 5.58 35.34 6.65
N SER A 16 5.13 35.97 7.72
CA SER A 16 4.32 35.34 8.76
C SER A 16 3.16 36.22 9.19
N GLU A 17 2.28 36.56 8.24
CA GLU A 17 0.98 37.18 8.52
C GLU A 17 0.05 37.12 7.28
N ILE A 18 -0.90 36.16 7.26
CA ILE A 18 -2.32 36.41 6.94
C ILE A 18 -3.13 35.35 7.69
N LEU A 19 -3.88 35.76 8.72
CA LEU A 19 -4.98 34.99 9.29
C LEU A 19 -6.26 35.79 9.12
N GLN A 20 -7.12 35.38 8.18
CA GLN A 20 -8.54 35.77 8.18
C GLN A 20 -9.38 34.68 7.49
N SER A 21 -10.33 34.15 8.25
CA SER A 21 -11.25 33.04 7.95
C SER A 21 -12.50 33.53 7.16
N PRO A 22 -13.55 32.71 6.92
CA PRO A 22 -13.67 31.25 6.80
C PRO A 22 -14.34 30.84 5.46
N ASP A 23 -14.93 29.64 5.38
CA ASP A 23 -15.89 29.19 4.34
C ASP A 23 -15.45 29.17 2.87
N THR A 24 -14.66 28.15 2.51
CA THR A 24 -14.91 27.38 1.27
C THR A 24 -14.56 25.91 1.49
N LEU A 25 -15.47 25.17 2.12
CA LEU A 25 -15.50 23.70 1.97
C LEU A 25 -16.01 23.39 0.56
N GLN A 26 -15.10 23.27 -0.42
CA GLN A 26 -15.47 22.65 -1.69
C GLN A 26 -14.30 21.94 -2.39
N SER A 27 -14.63 20.73 -2.84
CA SER A 27 -13.85 19.85 -3.72
C SER A 27 -12.71 19.05 -3.04
N CYS A 28 -12.58 17.73 -3.26
CA CYS A 28 -13.23 16.90 -4.28
C CYS A 28 -13.75 15.55 -3.73
N GLU A 29 -15.07 15.44 -3.56
CA GLU A 29 -15.73 14.16 -3.73
C GLU A 29 -15.74 13.79 -5.23
N SER A 30 -14.81 12.94 -5.66
CA SER A 30 -15.03 11.99 -6.77
C SER A 30 -13.83 11.09 -7.04
N SER A 31 -13.75 9.97 -6.32
CA SER A 31 -13.40 8.70 -6.98
C SER A 31 -13.90 7.50 -6.18
N SER A 32 -15.21 7.20 -6.30
CA SER A 32 -15.83 5.98 -5.78
C SER A 32 -15.24 4.68 -6.35
N LYS A 33 -14.27 4.78 -7.27
CA LYS A 33 -13.47 3.67 -7.81
C LYS A 33 -12.40 3.19 -6.82
N GLY A 34 -11.95 4.02 -5.88
CA GLY A 34 -10.81 3.74 -4.97
C GLY A 34 -10.92 2.50 -4.06
N ASN A 35 -12.08 1.85 -3.99
CA ASN A 35 -12.37 0.80 -3.02
C ASN A 35 -12.32 -0.62 -3.58
N GLU A 36 -12.18 -0.87 -4.89
CA GLU A 36 -12.27 -2.22 -5.49
C GLU A 36 -11.31 -3.24 -4.85
N ILE A 37 -10.06 -2.84 -4.58
CA ILE A 37 -9.06 -3.69 -3.91
C ILE A 37 -9.51 -4.06 -2.48
N LEU A 38 -10.18 -3.15 -1.79
CA LEU A 38 -10.67 -3.33 -0.41
C LEU A 38 -12.05 -4.00 -0.36
N LYS A 39 -12.78 -4.10 -1.50
CA LYS A 39 -14.10 -4.74 -1.55
C LYS A 39 -14.05 -6.19 -1.08
N ARG A 40 -15.13 -6.59 -0.42
CA ARG A 40 -15.35 -7.93 0.14
C ARG A 40 -15.32 -8.95 -1.00
N ILE A 41 -14.70 -10.11 -0.79
CA ILE A 41 -14.58 -11.14 -1.82
C ILE A 41 -15.86 -11.98 -1.81
N PRO A 42 -16.65 -12.02 -2.92
CA PRO A 42 -17.71 -13.00 -3.05
C PRO A 42 -17.04 -14.37 -3.25
N THR A 43 -17.00 -15.16 -2.18
CA THR A 43 -16.53 -16.56 -2.28
C THR A 43 -17.73 -17.45 -2.60
N PRO A 44 -17.80 -18.05 -3.80
CA PRO A 44 -18.92 -18.92 -4.13
C PRO A 44 -19.00 -20.07 -3.12
N GLY A 45 -20.19 -20.28 -2.54
CA GLY A 45 -20.44 -21.32 -1.54
C GLY A 45 -20.14 -20.96 -0.08
N ARG A 46 -19.79 -19.71 0.28
CA ARG A 46 -19.58 -19.33 1.70
C ARG A 46 -20.36 -18.08 2.12
N GLN A 47 -21.49 -18.31 2.80
CA GLN A 47 -22.50 -17.31 3.20
C GLN A 47 -22.07 -16.36 4.35
N ARG A 48 -20.79 -15.99 4.45
CA ARG A 48 -20.30 -14.96 5.39
C ARG A 48 -19.31 -14.05 4.70
N ASP A 49 -19.70 -12.79 4.48
CA ASP A 49 -18.89 -11.72 3.90
C ASP A 49 -17.72 -11.27 4.79
N ARG A 50 -16.78 -12.19 5.03
CA ARG A 50 -15.47 -11.84 5.56
C ARG A 50 -14.70 -11.17 4.41
N GLY A 51 -14.58 -9.84 4.47
CA GLY A 51 -13.70 -9.11 3.54
C GLY A 51 -12.25 -9.62 3.62
N PRO A 52 -11.41 -9.27 2.63
CA PRO A 52 -10.16 -9.96 2.30
C PRO A 52 -9.21 -10.23 3.49
N LYS A 53 -8.32 -11.21 3.36
CA LYS A 53 -7.16 -11.41 4.23
C LYS A 53 -6.02 -10.44 3.84
N SER A 54 -5.04 -10.24 4.73
CA SER A 54 -3.91 -9.36 4.46
C SER A 54 -3.09 -9.81 3.24
N TRP A 55 -2.88 -11.11 3.04
CA TRP A 55 -2.19 -11.63 1.86
C TRP A 55 -3.02 -11.50 0.57
N GLU A 56 -4.34 -11.70 0.64
CA GLU A 56 -5.26 -11.54 -0.51
C GLU A 56 -5.24 -10.09 -1.01
N PHE A 57 -5.13 -9.12 -0.10
CA PHE A 57 -4.92 -7.72 -0.42
C PHE A 57 -3.58 -7.43 -1.10
N LEU A 58 -2.47 -8.05 -0.66
CA LEU A 58 -1.19 -7.93 -1.37
C LEU A 58 -1.25 -8.52 -2.78
N MET A 59 -1.94 -9.65 -2.97
CA MET A 59 -2.14 -10.23 -4.31
C MET A 59 -2.99 -9.32 -5.20
N ARG A 60 -4.01 -8.64 -4.66
CA ARG A 60 -4.79 -7.62 -5.39
C ARG A 60 -3.96 -6.42 -5.79
N LEU A 61 -3.09 -5.90 -4.91
CA LEU A 61 -2.14 -4.84 -5.25
C LEU A 61 -1.13 -5.30 -6.32
N LEU A 62 -0.60 -6.52 -6.25
CA LEU A 62 0.28 -7.05 -7.30
C LEU A 62 -0.44 -7.29 -8.63
N ALA A 63 -1.76 -7.52 -8.61
CA ALA A 63 -2.57 -7.76 -9.79
C ALA A 63 -3.04 -6.47 -10.46
N ASP A 64 -3.45 -5.43 -9.73
CA ASP A 64 -4.02 -4.21 -10.33
C ASP A 64 -3.00 -3.06 -10.35
N ARG A 65 -2.41 -2.81 -11.52
CA ARG A 65 -1.38 -1.76 -11.70
C ARG A 65 -1.89 -0.36 -11.36
N ARG A 66 -3.19 -0.09 -11.48
CA ARG A 66 -3.79 1.25 -11.26
C ARG A 66 -3.67 1.74 -9.82
N TYR A 67 -3.52 0.82 -8.87
CA TYR A 67 -3.33 1.11 -7.46
C TYR A 67 -1.90 0.81 -6.99
N ASN A 68 -1.10 0.14 -7.81
CA ASN A 68 0.27 -0.25 -7.49
C ASN A 68 1.27 0.76 -8.04
N ASN A 69 1.22 1.96 -7.48
CA ASN A 69 2.11 3.08 -7.82
C ASN A 69 3.51 2.87 -7.20
N GLY A 70 4.18 1.77 -7.55
CA GLY A 70 5.47 1.40 -6.99
C GLY A 70 5.42 0.94 -5.52
N LEU A 71 4.27 0.43 -5.07
CA LEU A 71 4.07 0.02 -3.68
C LEU A 71 4.63 -1.37 -3.38
N ILE A 72 4.44 -2.29 -4.32
CA ILE A 72 4.89 -3.68 -4.25
C ILE A 72 5.34 -4.10 -5.65
N ARG A 73 6.49 -4.77 -5.76
CA ARG A 73 6.96 -5.33 -7.04
C ARG A 73 7.32 -6.80 -6.91
N TRP A 74 7.23 -7.52 -8.02
CA TRP A 74 7.95 -8.78 -8.15
C TRP A 74 9.46 -8.48 -8.13
N GLU A 75 10.17 -9.21 -7.28
CA GLU A 75 11.63 -9.26 -7.25
C GLU A 75 12.12 -10.38 -8.17
N ASP A 76 11.43 -11.52 -8.11
CA ASP A 76 11.68 -12.73 -8.90
C ASP A 76 10.32 -13.35 -9.26
N ARG A 77 10.05 -13.49 -10.56
CA ARG A 77 8.78 -14.04 -11.08
C ARG A 77 8.75 -15.57 -11.00
N ASP A 78 9.88 -16.23 -11.20
CA ASP A 78 9.99 -17.69 -11.29
C ASP A 78 9.93 -18.33 -9.90
N ASN A 79 10.54 -17.67 -8.90
CA ASN A 79 10.43 -18.02 -7.50
C ASN A 79 9.20 -17.41 -6.80
N TYR A 80 8.29 -16.76 -7.53
CA TYR A 80 7.12 -16.06 -7.00
C TYR A 80 7.41 -15.17 -5.77
N THR A 81 8.52 -14.44 -5.81
CA THR A 81 9.01 -13.60 -4.71
C THR A 81 8.77 -12.12 -5.01
N PHE A 82 8.14 -11.42 -4.07
CA PHE A 82 7.83 -10.00 -4.18
C PHE A 82 8.43 -9.20 -3.03
N ARG A 83 8.76 -7.93 -3.29
CA ARG A 83 9.18 -6.93 -2.31
C ARG A 83 8.07 -5.92 -2.09
N ILE A 84 7.74 -5.64 -0.84
CA ILE A 84 6.99 -4.44 -0.46
C ILE A 84 7.98 -3.27 -0.41
N LEU A 85 7.76 -2.24 -1.23
CA LEU A 85 8.63 -1.08 -1.34
C LEU A 85 8.20 0.04 -0.39
N GLN A 86 6.88 0.28 -0.27
CA GLN A 86 6.31 1.31 0.59
C GLN A 86 5.42 0.70 1.69
N PRO A 87 6.02 0.10 2.74
CA PRO A 87 5.28 -0.62 3.77
C PRO A 87 4.27 0.26 4.53
N HIS A 88 4.56 1.56 4.69
CA HIS A 88 3.67 2.49 5.37
C HIS A 88 2.40 2.78 4.55
N VAL A 89 2.50 3.05 3.25
CA VAL A 89 1.34 3.27 2.37
C VAL A 89 0.48 2.02 2.26
N VAL A 90 1.11 0.84 2.10
CA VAL A 90 0.40 -0.45 2.04
C VAL A 90 -0.41 -0.70 3.32
N ALA A 91 0.16 -0.43 4.49
CA ALA A 91 -0.54 -0.59 5.77
C ALA A 91 -1.65 0.46 5.97
N ALA A 92 -1.42 1.72 5.57
CA ALA A 92 -2.43 2.78 5.62
C ALA A 92 -3.64 2.47 4.70
N MET A 93 -3.40 2.04 3.46
CA MET A 93 -4.47 1.63 2.54
C MET A 93 -5.26 0.43 3.06
N TRP A 94 -4.59 -0.54 3.69
CA TRP A 94 -5.28 -1.65 4.36
C TRP A 94 -6.16 -1.16 5.52
N GLY A 95 -5.67 -0.19 6.31
CA GLY A 95 -6.37 0.45 7.41
C GLY A 95 -7.69 1.14 7.01
N LYS A 96 -7.73 1.78 5.83
CA LYS A 96 -8.92 2.47 5.29
C LYS A 96 -10.18 1.60 5.26
N ARG A 97 -10.06 0.28 5.12
CA ARG A 97 -11.21 -0.65 5.12
C ARG A 97 -11.97 -0.68 6.44
N GLY A 98 -11.29 -0.46 7.56
CA GLY A 98 -11.84 -0.57 8.91
C GLY A 98 -11.80 0.73 9.69
N ASP A 99 -11.60 1.85 8.99
CA ASP A 99 -11.35 3.20 9.52
C ASP A 99 -10.36 3.22 10.70
N LYS A 100 -9.22 2.54 10.50
CA LYS A 100 -8.19 2.36 11.52
C LYS A 100 -6.82 2.72 10.97
N LEU A 101 -6.06 3.49 11.73
CA LEU A 101 -4.64 3.70 11.47
C LEU A 101 -3.87 2.41 11.79
N ILE A 102 -3.49 1.67 10.75
CA ILE A 102 -2.74 0.41 10.88
C ILE A 102 -1.28 0.64 10.44
N THR A 103 -0.35 0.34 11.33
CA THR A 103 1.09 0.34 11.03
C THR A 103 1.52 -0.94 10.31
N TYR A 104 2.66 -0.89 9.63
CA TYR A 104 3.21 -2.08 8.96
C TYR A 104 3.51 -3.23 9.94
N GLU A 105 3.87 -2.94 11.18
CA GLU A 105 4.08 -3.98 12.20
C GLU A 105 2.80 -4.77 12.51
N ASN A 106 1.68 -4.07 12.66
CA ASN A 106 0.37 -4.68 12.88
C ASN A 106 -0.11 -5.44 11.63
N PHE A 107 0.10 -4.88 10.44
CA PHE A 107 -0.23 -5.55 9.17
C PHE A 107 0.61 -6.82 8.94
N SER A 108 1.93 -6.74 9.16
CA SER A 108 2.87 -7.85 9.01
C SER A 108 2.64 -8.95 10.04
N ARG A 109 2.05 -8.63 11.20
CA ARG A 109 1.60 -9.64 12.16
C ARG A 109 0.52 -10.53 11.55
N GLY A 110 -0.41 -9.95 10.77
CA GLY A 110 -1.38 -10.66 9.95
C GLY A 110 -0.74 -11.58 8.92
N LEU A 111 0.26 -11.09 8.16
CA LEU A 111 1.01 -11.91 7.20
C LEU A 111 1.71 -13.11 7.87
N ARG A 112 2.34 -12.88 9.04
CA ARG A 112 3.05 -13.92 9.82
C ARG A 112 2.15 -15.09 10.24
N TYR A 113 0.87 -14.87 10.50
CA TYR A 113 -0.07 -15.97 10.80
C TYR A 113 -0.26 -16.93 9.62
N HIS A 114 -0.01 -16.49 8.39
CA HIS A 114 -0.24 -17.28 7.18
C HIS A 114 0.94 -18.18 6.78
N TYR A 115 2.07 -18.12 7.49
CA TYR A 115 3.24 -18.96 7.21
C TYR A 115 2.92 -20.45 7.39
N LYS A 116 2.19 -20.81 8.45
CA LYS A 116 1.72 -22.19 8.67
C LYS A 116 0.68 -22.65 7.64
N THR A 117 -0.12 -21.73 7.08
CA THR A 117 -1.09 -22.06 6.03
C THR A 117 -0.48 -22.13 4.63
N GLY A 118 0.82 -21.83 4.48
CA GLY A 118 1.52 -21.90 3.19
C GLY A 118 1.12 -20.85 2.16
N ALA A 119 0.21 -19.91 2.44
CA ALA A 119 -0.17 -18.87 1.49
C ALA A 119 0.99 -17.89 1.21
N LEU A 120 1.77 -17.54 2.24
CA LEU A 120 2.99 -16.75 2.13
C LEU A 120 4.09 -17.39 2.98
N THR A 121 5.34 -17.28 2.53
CA THR A 121 6.53 -17.57 3.34
C THR A 121 7.45 -16.34 3.36
N LEU A 122 8.14 -16.14 4.49
CA LEU A 122 9.17 -15.10 4.59
C LEU A 122 10.43 -15.60 3.90
N VAL A 123 11.05 -14.77 3.04
CA VAL A 123 12.40 -15.06 2.55
C VAL A 123 13.38 -14.70 3.67
N SER A 124 14.11 -15.69 4.17
CA SER A 124 15.08 -15.47 5.25
C SER A 124 16.13 -14.42 4.86
N ASN A 125 16.58 -13.66 5.86
CA ASN A 125 17.60 -12.62 5.74
C ASN A 125 17.28 -11.43 4.80
N ARG A 126 16.07 -11.31 4.25
CA ARG A 126 15.65 -10.15 3.43
C ARG A 126 14.37 -9.51 3.95
N LYS A 127 14.48 -8.32 4.54
CA LYS A 127 13.33 -7.54 5.03
C LYS A 127 12.39 -7.19 3.85
N LEU A 128 11.08 -7.18 4.14
CA LEU A 128 10.01 -6.84 3.18
C LEU A 128 9.88 -7.78 1.95
N LEU A 129 10.64 -8.89 1.91
CA LEU A 129 10.52 -9.92 0.88
C LEU A 129 9.64 -11.08 1.34
N TYR A 130 8.70 -11.46 0.47
CA TYR A 130 7.78 -12.56 0.70
C TYR A 130 7.71 -13.43 -0.55
N LYS A 131 7.68 -14.75 -0.35
CA LYS A 131 7.43 -15.73 -1.41
C LYS A 131 5.97 -16.18 -1.34
N CYS A 132 5.30 -16.17 -2.49
CA CYS A 132 3.94 -16.71 -2.60
C CYS A 132 4.01 -18.22 -2.58
N GLY A 133 3.14 -18.86 -1.79
CA GLY A 133 2.89 -20.30 -1.95
C GLY A 133 1.74 -20.57 -2.92
N PRO A 134 1.41 -21.85 -3.18
CA PRO A 134 0.47 -22.26 -4.21
C PRO A 134 -0.89 -21.57 -4.12
N GLN A 135 -1.47 -21.48 -2.91
CA GLN A 135 -2.76 -20.84 -2.67
C GLN A 135 -2.78 -19.34 -3.06
N ALA A 136 -1.70 -18.61 -2.78
CA ALA A 136 -1.62 -17.19 -3.14
C ALA A 136 -1.40 -17.01 -4.64
N MET A 137 -0.65 -17.92 -5.26
CA MET A 137 -0.38 -17.89 -6.70
C MET A 137 -1.62 -18.22 -7.54
N GLU A 138 -2.38 -19.25 -7.17
CA GLU A 138 -3.68 -19.59 -7.78
C GLU A 138 -4.66 -18.41 -7.68
N PHE A 139 -4.75 -17.78 -6.50
CA PHE A 139 -5.58 -16.60 -6.29
C PHE A 139 -5.13 -15.40 -7.15
N TYR A 140 -3.82 -15.16 -7.28
CA TYR A 140 -3.28 -14.13 -8.18
C TYR A 140 -3.61 -14.41 -9.65
N GLN A 141 -3.41 -15.65 -10.12
CA GLN A 141 -3.77 -16.06 -11.49
C GLN A 141 -5.25 -15.81 -11.77
N ARG A 142 -6.14 -16.19 -10.83
CA ARG A 142 -7.58 -15.90 -10.93
C ARG A 142 -7.88 -14.41 -11.04
N LEU A 143 -7.16 -13.55 -10.29
CA LEU A 143 -7.34 -12.09 -10.37
C LEU A 143 -6.88 -11.51 -11.70
N VAL A 144 -5.76 -11.98 -12.25
CA VAL A 144 -5.25 -11.54 -13.56
C VAL A 144 -6.19 -12.00 -14.67
N ASN A 145 -6.56 -13.28 -14.69
CA ASN A 145 -7.45 -13.85 -15.71
C ASN A 145 -8.88 -13.24 -15.68
N ALA A 146 -9.34 -12.76 -14.52
CA ALA A 146 -10.64 -12.11 -14.38
C ALA A 146 -10.65 -10.61 -14.77
N ASN A 147 -9.49 -10.00 -15.04
CA ASN A 147 -9.38 -8.60 -15.43
C ASN A 147 -8.73 -8.47 -16.82
N PRO A 148 -9.53 -8.47 -17.91
CA PRO A 148 -9.02 -8.47 -19.29
C PRO A 148 -8.35 -7.14 -19.74
N ASN A 149 -8.22 -6.15 -18.84
CA ASN A 149 -7.68 -4.83 -19.13
C ASN A 149 -6.26 -4.65 -18.54
N HIS A 150 -5.36 -5.60 -18.80
CA HIS A 150 -3.90 -5.46 -18.55
C HIS A 150 -3.16 -5.05 -19.82
#